data_AF-T1IGU1-F1
#
_entry.id   AF-T1IGU1-F1
#
_cell.length_a   1.000
_cell.length_b   1.000
_cell.length_c   1.000
_cell.angle_alpha   90.00
_cell.angle_beta   90.00
_cell.angle_gamma   90.00
#
_symmetry.space_group_name_H-M   'P 1'
#
loop_
_entity.id
_entity.type
_entity.pdbx_description
1 polymer ?
#
loop_
_entity_poly.entity_id
_entity_poly.type
_entity_poly.pdbx_seq_one_letter_code
_entity_poly.pdbx_strand_id
1 'polypeptide(L)'
;MGNDDISKESKASHLKLLTKDNYLSWKRDIKLLLQENNLHGFIDETGRGKKPDEKQPDTVKEKHEKHAVKSRAILINSISEKYRDAACTYTTTKDVWTHLASVFEPSTRS
;
A
#
# COMPACT_ATOMS: atom_id res chain seq x y z
N MET A 1 6.93 -2.90 -35.98
CA MET A 1 7.66 -2.61 -34.73
C MET A 1 6.62 -2.61 -33.62
N GLY A 2 6.52 -3.72 -32.87
CA GLY A 2 5.58 -3.83 -31.75
C GLY A 2 6.14 -3.06 -30.57
N ASN A 3 5.55 -1.91 -30.24
CA ASN A 3 5.72 -1.31 -28.93
C ASN A 3 4.73 -2.02 -28.00
N ASP A 4 5.11 -3.23 -27.59
CA ASP A 4 4.49 -3.85 -26.43
C ASP A 4 4.99 -3.04 -25.23
N ASP A 5 4.20 -2.01 -24.92
CA ASP A 5 4.29 -1.25 -23.69
C ASP A 5 3.94 -2.24 -22.57
N ILE A 6 4.93 -3.06 -22.17
CA ILE A 6 4.83 -4.01 -21.06
C ILE A 6 4.67 -3.15 -19.82
N SER A 7 3.41 -2.75 -19.57
CA SER A 7 2.96 -2.25 -18.29
C SER A 7 3.38 -3.30 -17.29
N LYS A 8 4.43 -3.02 -16.52
CA LYS A 8 4.88 -3.86 -15.43
C LYS A 8 3.71 -3.87 -14.43
N GLU A 9 2.85 -4.87 -14.53
CA GLU A 9 1.75 -5.10 -13.63
C GLU A 9 2.25 -5.85 -12.39
N SER A 10 1.66 -5.56 -11.23
CA SER A 10 1.85 -6.37 -10.04
C SER A 10 1.28 -7.77 -10.30
N LYS A 11 2.16 -8.79 -10.27
CA LYS A 11 1.80 -10.20 -10.48
C LYS A 11 0.75 -10.74 -9.51
N ALA A 12 0.43 -10.00 -8.43
CA ALA A 12 -0.53 -10.42 -7.40
C ALA A 12 -1.93 -9.78 -7.53
N SER A 13 -2.10 -8.74 -8.36
CA SER A 13 -3.34 -7.94 -8.32
C SER A 13 -3.76 -7.30 -9.66
N HIS A 14 -3.05 -7.57 -10.77
CA HIS A 14 -3.25 -6.90 -12.07
C HIS A 14 -3.17 -5.36 -12.01
N LEU A 15 -2.63 -4.82 -10.91
CA LEU A 15 -2.48 -3.38 -10.73
C LEU A 15 -1.26 -2.89 -11.49
N LYS A 16 -1.38 -1.75 -12.19
CA LYS A 16 -0.22 -1.05 -12.72
C LYS A 16 0.71 -0.65 -11.57
N LEU A 17 2.00 -0.98 -11.68
CA LEU A 17 2.97 -0.59 -10.67
C LEU A 17 3.06 0.94 -10.57
N LEU A 18 3.27 1.45 -9.36
CA LEU A 18 3.40 2.89 -9.12
C LEU A 18 4.60 3.48 -9.87
N THR A 19 4.33 4.52 -10.64
CA THR A 19 5.30 5.38 -11.32
C THR A 19 4.97 6.85 -11.00
N LYS A 20 5.76 7.79 -11.54
CA LYS A 20 5.50 9.22 -11.38
C LYS A 20 4.23 9.69 -12.07
N ASP A 21 3.76 8.96 -13.08
CA ASP A 21 2.70 9.41 -13.98
C ASP A 21 1.33 8.84 -13.62
N ASN A 22 1.26 7.88 -12.69
CA ASN A 22 0.02 7.14 -12.41
C ASN A 22 -0.43 7.18 -10.93
N TYR A 23 0.16 8.03 -10.09
CA TYR A 23 -0.10 8.05 -8.65
C TYR A 23 -1.59 8.11 -8.29
N LEU A 24 -2.38 8.98 -8.92
CA LEU A 24 -3.80 9.14 -8.60
C LEU A 24 -4.62 7.89 -8.92
N SER A 25 -4.32 7.21 -10.03
CA SER A 25 -4.97 5.94 -10.39
C SER A 25 -4.51 4.83 -9.47
N TRP A 26 -3.20 4.68 -9.27
CA TRP A 26 -2.62 3.70 -8.34
C TRP A 26 -3.19 3.85 -6.92
N LYS A 27 -3.28 5.09 -6.41
CA LYS A 27 -3.82 5.41 -5.07
C LYS A 27 -5.27 4.92 -4.93
N ARG A 28 -6.08 5.11 -5.96
CA ARG A 28 -7.48 4.64 -6.00
C ARG A 28 -7.54 3.13 -6.01
N ASP A 29 -6.79 2.49 -6.90
CA ASP A 29 -6.85 1.04 -7.08
C ASP A 29 -6.35 0.30 -5.83
N ILE A 30 -5.32 0.83 -5.16
CA ILE A 30 -4.84 0.29 -3.88
C ILE A 30 -5.87 0.46 -2.77
N LYS A 31 -6.55 1.61 -2.69
CA LYS A 31 -7.63 1.78 -1.72
C LYS A 31 -8.72 0.75 -1.91
N LEU A 32 -9.15 0.52 -3.15
CA LEU A 32 -10.15 -0.50 -3.48
C LEU A 32 -9.67 -1.91 -3.09
N LEU A 33 -8.45 -2.28 -3.49
CA LEU A 33 -7.86 -3.59 -3.14
C LEU A 33 -7.78 -3.81 -1.62
N LEU A 34 -7.37 -2.79 -0.87
CA LEU A 34 -7.32 -2.85 0.60
C LEU A 34 -8.73 -2.93 1.21
N GLN A 35 -9.72 -2.24 0.64
CA GLN A 35 -11.12 -2.33 1.09
C GLN A 35 -11.69 -3.74 0.86
N GLU A 36 -11.51 -4.32 -0.32
CA GLU A 36 -11.91 -5.70 -0.64
C GLU A 36 -11.33 -6.72 0.34
N ASN A 37 -10.10 -6.47 0.80
CA ASN A 37 -9.41 -7.34 1.76
C ASN A 37 -9.68 -6.98 3.24
N ASN A 38 -10.52 -5.99 3.55
CA ASN A 38 -10.75 -5.46 4.90
C ASN A 38 -9.47 -4.94 5.60
N LEU A 39 -8.55 -4.38 4.82
CA LEU A 39 -7.24 -3.87 5.23
C LEU A 39 -7.12 -2.34 5.13
N HIS A 40 -8.13 -1.64 4.61
CA HIS A 40 -8.06 -0.18 4.39
C HIS A 40 -7.65 0.60 5.65
N GLY A 41 -8.16 0.24 6.83
CA GLY A 41 -7.85 0.94 8.08
C GLY A 41 -6.36 0.94 8.48
N PHE A 42 -5.51 0.11 7.85
CA PHE A 42 -4.06 0.13 8.11
C PHE A 42 -3.35 1.32 7.46
N ILE A 43 -3.96 2.04 6.52
CA ILE A 43 -3.34 3.22 5.89
C ILE A 43 -3.43 4.47 6.77
N ASP A 44 -4.39 4.51 7.71
CA ASP A 44 -4.67 5.65 8.59
C ASP A 44 -4.80 5.26 10.07
N GLU A 45 -4.56 3.98 10.39
CA GLU A 45 -4.68 3.38 11.73
C GLU A 45 -6.11 3.46 12.33
N THR A 46 -7.13 3.47 11.47
CA THR A 46 -8.54 3.45 11.86
C THR A 46 -9.15 2.06 11.81
N GLY A 47 -10.30 1.85 12.46
CA GLY A 47 -11.04 0.59 12.42
C GLY A 47 -10.16 -0.62 12.73
N ARG A 48 -10.01 -1.53 11.75
CA ARG A 48 -9.18 -2.74 11.87
C ARG A 48 -7.67 -2.50 11.87
N GLY A 49 -7.21 -1.33 11.43
CA GLY A 49 -5.79 -0.96 11.49
C GLY A 49 -5.36 -0.47 12.87
N LYS A 50 -6.31 -0.06 13.72
CA LYS A 50 -6.01 0.36 15.09
C LYS A 50 -5.36 -0.80 15.86
N LYS A 51 -4.26 -0.51 16.54
CA LYS A 51 -3.57 -1.48 17.39
C LYS A 51 -4.56 -2.07 18.42
N PRO A 52 -4.63 -3.40 18.57
CA PRO A 52 -5.45 -4.03 19.59
C PRO A 52 -5.03 -3.59 21.00
N ASP A 53 -6.01 -3.50 21.90
CA ASP A 53 -5.75 -3.28 23.33
C ASP A 53 -4.97 -4.46 23.93
N GLU A 54 -4.16 -4.20 24.95
CA GLU A 54 -3.36 -5.23 25.64
C GLU A 54 -4.22 -6.35 26.24
N LYS A 55 -5.45 -6.04 26.63
CA LYS A 55 -6.43 -6.98 27.20
C LYS A 55 -7.10 -7.87 26.17
N GLN A 56 -6.92 -7.61 24.87
CA GLN A 56 -7.49 -8.47 23.84
C GLN A 56 -6.79 -9.83 23.79
N PRO A 57 -7.50 -10.89 23.37
CA PRO A 57 -6.90 -12.22 23.20
C PRO A 57 -5.71 -12.19 22.24
N ASP A 58 -4.70 -13.04 22.49
CA ASP A 58 -3.51 -13.11 21.63
C ASP A 58 -3.86 -13.47 20.18
N THR A 59 -4.92 -14.24 19.95
CA THR A 59 -5.43 -14.53 18.60
C THR A 59 -5.88 -13.28 17.84
N VAL A 60 -6.37 -12.25 18.54
CA VAL A 60 -6.73 -10.95 17.94
C VAL A 60 -5.47 -10.17 17.59
N LYS A 61 -4.47 -10.18 18.47
CA LYS A 61 -3.17 -9.52 18.25
C LYS A 61 -2.42 -10.14 17.06
N GLU A 62 -2.29 -11.46 17.03
CA GLU A 62 -1.69 -12.19 15.92
C GLU A 62 -2.40 -11.94 14.59
N LYS A 63 -3.74 -11.90 14.60
CA LYS A 63 -4.52 -11.60 13.40
C LYS A 63 -4.28 -10.17 12.91
N HIS A 64 -4.20 -9.20 13.83
CA HIS A 64 -3.85 -7.82 13.49
C HIS A 64 -2.46 -7.74 12.88
N GLU A 65 -1.46 -8.39 13.48
CA GLU A 65 -0.08 -8.42 12.95
C GLU A 65 -0.01 -9.04 11.55
N LYS A 66 -0.70 -10.17 11.32
CA LYS A 66 -0.80 -10.79 9.98
C LYS A 66 -1.41 -9.83 8.95
N HIS A 67 -2.46 -9.11 9.32
CA HIS A 67 -3.09 -8.11 8.46
C HIS A 67 -2.20 -6.87 8.24
N ALA A 68 -1.45 -6.43 9.26
CA ALA A 68 -0.47 -5.36 9.14
C ALA A 68 0.62 -5.73 8.11
N VAL A 69 1.19 -6.94 8.23
CA VAL A 69 2.18 -7.44 7.27
C VAL A 69 1.60 -7.56 5.87
N LYS A 70 0.38 -8.13 5.74
CA LYS A 70 -0.28 -8.30 4.43
C LYS A 70 -0.55 -6.96 3.75
N SER A 71 -1.09 -5.98 4.48
CA SER A 71 -1.37 -4.65 3.93
C SER A 71 -0.10 -3.93 3.48
N ARG A 72 0.98 -4.01 4.28
CA ARG A 72 2.29 -3.46 3.91
C ARG A 72 2.87 -4.14 2.67
N ALA A 73 2.77 -5.46 2.57
CA ALA A 73 3.25 -6.22 1.42
C ALA A 73 2.49 -5.85 0.13
N ILE A 74 1.18 -5.62 0.20
CA ILE A 74 0.38 -5.13 -0.93
C ILE A 74 0.93 -3.80 -1.44
N LEU A 75 1.19 -2.84 -0.54
CA LEU A 75 1.77 -1.54 -0.92
C LEU A 75 3.13 -1.74 -1.59
N ILE A 76 4.07 -2.38 -0.91
CA ILE A 76 5.46 -2.54 -1.39
C ILE A 76 5.52 -3.23 -2.76
N ASN A 77 4.75 -4.30 -2.94
CA ASN A 77 4.75 -5.07 -4.20
C ASN A 77 4.06 -4.33 -5.35
N SER A 78 3.22 -3.35 -5.05
CA SER A 78 2.58 -2.50 -6.06
C SER A 78 3.46 -1.34 -6.53
N ILE A 79 4.68 -1.19 -6.02
CA ILE A 79 5.62 -0.13 -6.38
C ILE A 79 6.60 -0.65 -7.45
N SER A 80 6.92 0.20 -8.43
CA SER A 80 7.99 -0.12 -9.38
C SER A 80 9.33 -0.25 -8.67
N GLU A 81 10.19 -1.15 -9.17
CA GLU A 81 11.44 -1.56 -8.50
C GLU A 81 12.30 -0.37 -8.06
N LYS A 82 12.38 0.68 -8.89
CA LYS A 82 13.14 1.91 -8.62
C LYS A 82 12.82 2.59 -7.28
N TYR A 83 11.58 2.48 -6.80
CA TYR A 83 11.13 3.14 -5.57
C TYR A 83 10.81 2.16 -4.44
N ARG A 84 10.92 0.86 -4.70
CA ARG A 84 10.53 -0.19 -3.74
C ARG A 84 11.47 -0.22 -2.54
N ASP A 85 12.78 -0.07 -2.75
CA ASP A 85 13.77 -0.19 -1.69
C ASP A 85 13.56 0.87 -0.60
N ALA A 86 13.27 2.11 -0.99
CA ALA A 86 12.94 3.18 -0.04
C ALA A 86 11.68 2.83 0.78
N ALA A 87 10.63 2.32 0.12
CA ALA A 87 9.39 1.92 0.78
C ALA A 87 9.58 0.73 1.75
N CYS A 88 10.50 -0.19 1.48
CA CYS A 88 10.78 -1.33 2.35
C CYS A 88 11.38 -0.95 3.71
N THR A 89 11.95 0.26 3.85
CA THR A 89 12.54 0.71 5.11
C THR A 89 11.51 1.08 6.19
N TYR A 90 10.25 1.29 5.79
CA TYR A 90 9.17 1.67 6.70
C TYR A 90 8.50 0.45 7.32
N THR A 91 8.22 0.53 8.62
CA THR A 91 7.73 -0.61 9.41
C THR A 91 6.20 -0.75 9.38
N THR A 92 5.47 0.36 9.18
CA THR A 92 4.00 0.37 9.15
C THR A 92 3.45 0.66 7.75
N THR A 93 2.24 0.16 7.48
CA THR A 93 1.50 0.44 6.24
C THR A 93 1.22 1.93 6.07
N LYS A 94 0.90 2.63 7.17
CA LYS A 94 0.67 4.09 7.19
C LYS A 94 1.92 4.88 6.82
N ASP A 95 3.09 4.48 7.30
CA ASP A 95 4.33 5.18 6.98
C ASP A 95 4.69 5.02 5.51
N VAL A 96 4.56 3.79 4.96
CA VAL A 96 4.72 3.56 3.51
C VAL A 96 3.74 4.43 2.73
N TRP A 97 2.45 4.42 3.11
CA TRP A 97 1.41 5.20 2.44
C TRP A 97 1.71 6.71 2.45
N THR A 98 2.13 7.24 3.59
CA THR A 98 2.46 8.66 3.78
C THR A 98 3.71 9.05 2.99
N HIS A 99 4.74 8.20 3.00
CA HIS A 99 5.93 8.42 2.21
C HIS A 99 5.62 8.48 0.71
N LEU A 100 4.83 7.54 0.19
CA LEU A 100 4.44 7.54 -1.21
C LEU A 100 3.63 8.78 -1.58
N ALA A 101 2.73 9.25 -0.71
CA ALA A 101 2.06 10.53 -0.93
C ALA A 101 3.06 11.69 -1.02
N SER A 102 4.03 11.78 -0.10
CA SER A 102 5.03 12.86 -0.11
C SER A 102 5.91 12.89 -1.37
N VAL A 103 6.11 11.76 -2.04
CA VAL A 103 6.99 11.63 -3.21
C VAL A 103 6.23 11.79 -4.54
N PHE A 104 4.99 11.28 -4.60
CA PHE A 104 4.26 11.10 -5.85
C PHE A 104 2.99 11.93 -5.96
N GLU A 105 2.47 12.46 -4.86
CA GLU A 105 1.28 13.31 -4.92
C GLU A 105 1.63 14.60 -5.69
N PRO A 106 0.89 14.91 -6.77
CA PRO A 106 1.11 16.14 -7.51
C PRO A 106 0.98 17.32 -6.55
N SER A 107 2.02 18.16 -6.47
CA SER A 107 1.90 19.41 -5.74
C SER A 107 0.84 20.25 -6.42
N THR A 108 -0.25 20.54 -5.71
CA THR A 108 -1.21 21.58 -6.10
C THR A 108 -0.57 22.95 -5.84
N ARG A 109 0.56 23.24 -6.50
CA ARG A 109 1.00 24.62 -6.69
C ARG A 109 0.29 25.11 -7.94
N SER A 110 -0.92 25.60 -7.73
CA SER A 110 -1.55 26.61 -8.59
C SER A 110 -0.75 27.91 -8.49
#